data_AF-A0A1M5CKR3-F1
#
_entry.id   AF-A0A1M5CKR3-F1
#
_cell.length_a   1.000
_cell.length_b   1.000
_cell.length_c   1.000
_cell.angle_alpha   90.00
_cell.angle_beta   90.00
_cell.angle_gamma   90.00
#
_symmetry.space_group_name_H-M   'P 1'
#
loop_
_entity.id
_entity.type
_entity.pdbx_description
1 polymer ?
#
loop_
_entity_poly.entity_id
_entity_poly.type
_entity_poly.pdbx_seq_one_letter_code
_entity_poly.pdbx_strand_id
1 'polypeptide(L)'
;MVNGPSRSGRSPLSLMGMALQYLARREYGREELRRKLLSLPVAGAVDAAGEESDAKEAEVDAVLERLEQRGLLSDARAAASVLRQKSPRWGQARLRQTLLAKGMDREAVQEALTPLQETELERARQVWQGKFGSPVSESDDAETPAERAKRRARQMRFLLSRGFSTDVAHRVVQHPSGDDD
;
A
#
# COMPACT_ATOMS: atom_id res chain seq x y z
N MET A 1 21.64 -48.91 0.68
CA MET A 1 20.90 -48.09 1.65
C MET A 1 20.38 -46.85 0.95
N VAL A 2 19.04 -46.79 0.82
CA VAL A 2 18.13 -45.65 0.59
C VAL A 2 18.53 -44.58 -0.43
N ASN A 3 18.02 -44.73 -1.66
CA ASN A 3 17.72 -43.60 -2.55
C ASN A 3 16.49 -42.85 -1.96
N GLY A 4 16.68 -41.61 -1.52
CA GLY A 4 15.60 -40.75 -1.05
C GLY A 4 14.74 -40.22 -2.21
N PRO A 5 13.42 -39.99 -2.00
CA PRO A 5 12.53 -39.57 -3.07
C PRO A 5 12.93 -38.18 -3.60
N SER A 6 13.07 -38.13 -4.92
CA SER A 6 13.26 -36.93 -5.75
C SER A 6 12.25 -35.83 -5.37
N ARG A 7 12.74 -34.59 -5.23
CA ARG A 7 11.91 -33.41 -4.96
C ARG A 7 11.03 -33.12 -6.19
N SER A 8 9.80 -33.62 -6.15
CA SER A 8 8.59 -33.17 -6.85
C SER A 8 8.77 -32.46 -8.20
N GLY A 9 8.69 -33.24 -9.28
CA GLY A 9 8.38 -32.74 -10.63
C GLY A 9 6.92 -32.31 -10.72
N ARG A 10 6.58 -31.11 -10.26
CA ARG A 10 5.35 -30.43 -10.69
C ARG A 10 5.67 -29.73 -12.00
N SER A 11 4.96 -30.09 -13.08
CA SER A 11 4.98 -29.32 -14.31
C SER A 11 4.78 -27.84 -13.99
N PRO A 12 5.52 -26.92 -14.63
CA PRO A 12 5.33 -25.49 -14.42
C PRO A 12 3.86 -25.16 -14.68
N LEU A 13 3.23 -24.48 -13.73
CA LEU A 13 1.83 -24.11 -13.84
C LEU A 13 1.65 -23.18 -15.03
N SER A 14 0.49 -23.28 -15.70
CA SER A 14 0.10 -22.30 -16.71
C SER A 14 0.05 -20.89 -16.10
N LEU A 15 0.14 -19.84 -16.94
CA LEU A 15 0.00 -18.45 -16.48
C LEU A 15 -1.28 -18.23 -15.66
N MET A 16 -2.39 -18.83 -16.10
CA MET A 16 -3.65 -18.83 -15.34
C MET A 16 -3.50 -19.48 -13.96
N GLY A 17 -2.86 -20.65 -13.89
CA GLY A 17 -2.60 -21.34 -12.61
C GLY A 17 -1.70 -20.52 -11.68
N MET A 18 -0.67 -19.87 -12.21
CA MET A 18 0.21 -18.98 -11.44
C MET A 18 -0.53 -17.73 -10.97
N ALA A 19 -1.36 -17.12 -11.81
CA ALA A 19 -2.18 -15.97 -11.45
C ALA A 19 -3.15 -16.31 -10.30
N LEU A 20 -3.82 -17.46 -10.37
CA LEU A 20 -4.69 -17.94 -9.30
C LEU A 20 -3.93 -18.20 -7.99
N GLN A 21 -2.70 -18.72 -8.05
CA GLN A 21 -1.86 -18.87 -6.85
C GLN A 21 -1.50 -17.54 -6.20
N TYR A 22 -1.28 -16.49 -6.99
CA TYR A 22 -1.10 -15.15 -6.42
C TYR A 22 -2.39 -14.68 -5.76
N LEU A 23 -3.50 -14.66 -6.50
CA LEU A 23 -4.80 -14.17 -6.00
C LEU A 23 -5.30 -14.94 -4.76
N ALA A 24 -4.96 -16.22 -4.62
CA ALA A 24 -5.29 -17.01 -3.44
C ALA A 24 -4.61 -16.52 -2.14
N ARG A 25 -3.51 -15.76 -2.24
CA ARG A 25 -2.74 -15.29 -1.08
C ARG A 25 -3.20 -13.92 -0.57
N ARG A 26 -3.59 -13.03 -1.48
CA ARG A 26 -4.07 -11.67 -1.17
C ARG A 26 -4.66 -11.03 -2.42
N GLU A 27 -5.26 -9.85 -2.24
CA GLU A 27 -5.63 -8.97 -3.34
C GLU A 27 -4.38 -8.42 -4.08
N TYR A 28 -4.49 -8.38 -5.40
CA TYR A 28 -3.51 -7.78 -6.32
C TYR A 28 -4.23 -6.76 -7.19
N GLY A 29 -3.53 -5.66 -7.51
CA GLY A 29 -3.96 -4.81 -8.62
C GLY A 29 -3.54 -5.41 -9.96
N ARG A 30 -4.18 -5.00 -11.05
CA ARG A 30 -3.92 -5.48 -12.42
C ARG A 30 -2.44 -5.35 -12.78
N GLU A 31 -1.89 -4.15 -12.66
CA GLU A 31 -0.49 -3.88 -13.00
C GLU A 31 0.51 -4.55 -12.04
N GLU A 32 0.13 -4.78 -10.78
CA GLU A 32 0.94 -5.55 -9.84
C GLU A 32 1.03 -7.03 -10.27
N LEU A 33 -0.10 -7.61 -10.70
CA LEU A 33 -0.16 -8.98 -11.16
C LEU A 33 0.50 -9.14 -12.53
N ARG A 34 0.30 -8.19 -13.46
CA ARG A 34 0.95 -8.14 -14.77
C ARG A 34 2.47 -8.23 -14.65
N ARG A 35 3.08 -7.31 -13.89
CA ARG A 35 4.53 -7.30 -13.64
C ARG A 35 5.03 -8.60 -13.04
N LYS A 36 4.26 -9.22 -12.14
CA LYS A 36 4.61 -10.52 -11.55
C LYS A 36 4.60 -11.63 -12.58
N LEU A 37 3.56 -11.73 -13.40
CA LEU A 37 3.46 -12.77 -14.42
C LEU A 37 4.55 -12.61 -15.49
N LEU A 38 4.86 -11.38 -15.90
CA LEU A 38 5.95 -11.09 -16.84
C LEU A 38 7.33 -11.45 -16.29
N SER A 39 7.55 -11.31 -14.98
CA SER A 39 8.82 -11.68 -14.34
C SER A 39 9.05 -13.19 -14.20
N LEU A 40 8.04 -14.03 -14.45
CA LEU A 40 8.16 -15.48 -14.29
C LEU A 40 8.87 -16.11 -15.50
N PRO A 41 9.76 -17.09 -15.27
CA PRO A 41 10.31 -17.91 -16.34
C PRO A 41 9.19 -18.77 -16.93
N VAL A 42 9.00 -18.69 -18.24
CA VAL A 42 8.03 -19.52 -18.97
C VAL A 42 8.79 -20.70 -19.54
N ALA A 43 8.29 -21.92 -19.32
CA ALA A 43 8.89 -23.11 -19.91
C ALA A 43 8.70 -23.08 -21.43
N GLY A 44 9.81 -23.08 -22.18
CA GLY A 44 9.80 -23.06 -23.65
C GLY A 44 10.32 -21.77 -24.29
N ALA A 45 10.53 -20.70 -23.51
CA ALA A 45 11.12 -19.46 -24.01
C ALA A 45 12.64 -19.62 -24.14
N VAL A 46 13.12 -19.90 -25.35
CA VAL A 46 14.54 -19.96 -25.71
C VAL A 46 14.78 -18.92 -26.81
N ASP A 47 15.28 -17.76 -26.40
CA ASP A 47 16.11 -16.84 -27.18
C ASP A 47 15.61 -16.34 -28.56
N ALA A 48 14.41 -15.75 -28.63
CA ALA A 48 14.03 -14.78 -29.67
C ALA A 48 13.56 -13.45 -29.04
N ALA A 49 14.53 -12.62 -28.63
CA ALA A 49 14.40 -11.52 -27.67
C ALA A 49 13.44 -10.34 -28.01
N GLY A 50 12.64 -10.41 -29.08
CA GLY A 50 11.69 -9.37 -29.48
C GLY A 50 10.26 -9.89 -29.65
N GLU A 51 10.03 -10.73 -30.65
CA GLU A 51 8.68 -11.23 -31.01
C GLU A 51 8.06 -12.12 -29.92
N GLU A 52 8.88 -12.85 -29.16
CA GLU A 52 8.42 -13.73 -28.08
C GLU A 52 8.03 -12.93 -26.81
N SER A 53 8.58 -11.73 -26.64
CA SER A 53 8.21 -10.81 -25.56
C SER A 53 6.79 -10.28 -25.78
N ASP A 54 6.48 -9.83 -27.00
CA ASP A 54 5.17 -9.31 -27.35
C ASP A 54 4.08 -10.39 -27.24
N ALA A 55 4.39 -11.62 -27.66
CA ALA A 55 3.48 -12.76 -27.51
C ALA A 55 3.18 -13.08 -26.04
N LYS A 56 4.19 -13.05 -25.16
CA LYS A 56 4.02 -13.26 -23.72
C LYS A 56 3.20 -12.14 -23.09
N GLU A 57 3.45 -10.88 -23.46
CA GLU A 57 2.68 -9.74 -22.97
C GLU A 57 1.21 -9.87 -23.33
N ALA A 58 0.89 -10.22 -24.59
CA ALA A 58 -0.47 -10.46 -25.04
C ALA A 58 -1.13 -11.63 -24.27
N GLU A 59 -0.43 -12.73 -24.01
CA GLU A 59 -0.97 -13.86 -23.24
C GLU A 59 -1.26 -13.46 -21.78
N VAL A 60 -0.34 -12.70 -21.15
CA VAL A 60 -0.56 -12.17 -19.80
C VAL A 60 -1.78 -11.25 -19.77
N ASP A 61 -1.89 -10.33 -20.72
CA ASP A 61 -3.01 -9.38 -20.77
C ASP A 61 -4.36 -10.10 -20.98
N ALA A 62 -4.41 -11.13 -21.82
CA ALA A 62 -5.59 -11.98 -22.00
C ALA A 62 -5.97 -12.76 -20.72
N VAL A 63 -4.98 -13.26 -19.97
CA VAL A 63 -5.22 -13.91 -18.67
C VAL A 63 -5.79 -12.91 -17.66
N LEU A 64 -5.24 -11.70 -17.59
CA LEU A 64 -5.72 -10.65 -16.69
C LEU A 64 -7.15 -10.24 -17.01
N GLU A 65 -7.47 -10.02 -18.28
CA GLU A 65 -8.82 -9.68 -18.72
C GLU A 65 -9.82 -10.78 -18.32
N ARG A 66 -9.48 -12.05 -18.54
CA ARG A 66 -10.34 -13.17 -18.12
C ARG A 66 -10.55 -13.22 -16.61
N LEU A 67 -9.55 -12.86 -15.81
CA LEU A 67 -9.66 -12.80 -14.36
C LEU A 67 -10.56 -11.64 -13.91
N GLU A 68 -10.50 -10.49 -14.57
CA GLU A 68 -11.38 -9.34 -14.31
C GLU A 68 -12.83 -9.63 -14.71
N GLN A 69 -13.06 -10.20 -15.89
CA GLN A 69 -14.41 -10.60 -16.34
C GLN A 69 -15.07 -11.60 -15.39
N ARG A 70 -14.27 -12.45 -14.74
CA ARG A 70 -14.73 -13.40 -13.72
C ARG A 70 -14.82 -12.79 -12.31
N GLY A 71 -14.52 -11.50 -12.17
CA GLY A 71 -14.50 -10.79 -10.91
C GLY A 71 -13.44 -11.30 -9.92
N LEU A 72 -12.42 -12.03 -10.38
CA LEU A 72 -11.33 -12.56 -9.54
C LEU A 72 -10.21 -11.53 -9.33
N LEU A 73 -10.02 -10.61 -10.28
CA LEU A 73 -9.09 -9.49 -10.21
C LEU A 73 -9.88 -8.17 -10.13
N SER A 74 -9.51 -7.26 -9.23
CA SER A 74 -10.18 -5.97 -9.06
C SER A 74 -9.27 -4.97 -8.36
N ASP A 75 -8.93 -3.88 -9.05
CA ASP A 75 -8.15 -2.78 -8.48
C ASP A 75 -8.85 -2.13 -7.30
N ALA A 76 -10.18 -1.97 -7.36
CA ALA A 76 -10.97 -1.43 -6.25
C ALA A 76 -10.84 -2.29 -4.98
N ARG A 77 -10.92 -3.63 -5.09
CA ARG A 77 -10.73 -4.52 -3.92
C ARG A 77 -9.30 -4.48 -3.41
N ALA A 78 -8.32 -4.44 -4.30
CA ALA A 78 -6.93 -4.31 -3.93
C ALA A 78 -6.63 -2.98 -3.20
N ALA A 79 -7.18 -1.87 -3.69
CA ALA A 79 -7.07 -0.56 -3.06
C ALA A 79 -7.72 -0.58 -1.67
N ALA A 80 -8.97 -1.04 -1.56
CA ALA A 80 -9.68 -1.14 -0.29
C ALA A 80 -8.93 -2.01 0.72
N SER A 81 -8.30 -3.11 0.28
CA SER A 81 -7.46 -3.95 1.14
C SER A 81 -6.24 -3.20 1.70
N VAL A 82 -5.52 -2.46 0.86
CA VAL A 82 -4.40 -1.61 1.29
C VAL A 82 -4.87 -0.55 2.27
N LEU A 83 -5.95 0.14 1.96
CA LEU A 83 -6.49 1.22 2.79
C LEU A 83 -6.92 0.69 4.16
N ARG A 84 -7.64 -0.44 4.23
CA ARG A 84 -7.98 -1.08 5.51
C ARG A 84 -6.74 -1.40 6.35
N GLN A 85 -5.68 -1.90 5.74
CA GLN A 85 -4.48 -2.31 6.47
C GLN A 85 -3.57 -1.15 6.89
N LYS A 86 -3.53 -0.05 6.11
CA LYS A 86 -2.52 1.00 6.25
C LYS A 86 -3.07 2.34 6.72
N SER A 87 -4.34 2.64 6.43
CA SER A 87 -4.96 3.91 6.84
C SER A 87 -4.88 4.18 8.35
N PRO A 88 -4.91 3.20 9.28
CA PRO A 88 -4.78 3.51 10.70
C PRO A 88 -3.41 4.06 11.09
N ARG A 89 -2.39 3.97 10.23
CA ARG A 89 -1.00 4.33 10.55
C ARG A 89 -0.41 5.39 9.62
N TRP A 90 -0.99 5.58 8.43
CA TRP A 90 -0.46 6.41 7.36
C TRP A 90 -1.48 7.46 6.92
N GLY A 91 -0.97 8.66 6.64
CA GLY A 91 -1.74 9.73 6.02
C GLY A 91 -1.88 9.55 4.52
N GLN A 92 -2.72 10.40 3.91
CA GLN A 92 -3.12 10.26 2.51
C GLN A 92 -1.96 10.27 1.53
N ALA A 93 -0.93 11.09 1.76
CA ALA A 93 0.20 11.18 0.82
C ALA A 93 0.93 9.84 0.67
N ARG A 94 1.12 9.12 1.77
CA ARG A 94 1.80 7.82 1.78
C ARG A 94 0.90 6.70 1.26
N LEU A 95 -0.40 6.76 1.52
CA LEU A 95 -1.38 5.84 0.94
C LEU A 95 -1.44 6.00 -0.58
N ARG A 96 -1.52 7.25 -1.08
CA ARG A 96 -1.47 7.57 -2.52
C ARG A 96 -0.24 6.98 -3.18
N GLN A 97 0.96 7.24 -2.63
CA GLN A 97 2.20 6.68 -3.15
C GLN A 97 2.18 5.14 -3.18
N THR A 98 1.61 4.51 -2.15
CA THR A 98 1.51 3.05 -2.06
C THR A 98 0.60 2.47 -3.15
N LEU A 99 -0.55 3.10 -3.41
CA LEU A 99 -1.49 2.66 -4.44
C LEU A 99 -0.92 2.90 -5.85
N LEU A 100 -0.30 4.05 -6.10
CA LEU A 100 0.38 4.34 -7.37
C LEU A 100 1.55 3.38 -7.63
N ALA A 101 2.33 3.02 -6.61
CA ALA A 101 3.42 2.04 -6.76
C ALA A 101 2.91 0.64 -7.14
N LYS A 102 1.65 0.32 -6.81
CA LYS A 102 0.97 -0.90 -7.27
C LYS A 102 0.51 -0.82 -8.72
N GLY A 103 0.58 0.36 -9.34
CA GLY A 103 0.22 0.61 -10.73
C GLY A 103 -1.26 0.92 -10.93
N MET A 104 -1.98 1.32 -9.86
CA MET A 104 -3.36 1.78 -9.99
C MET A 104 -3.43 3.14 -10.67
N ASP A 105 -4.49 3.36 -11.44
CA ASP A 105 -4.75 4.63 -12.11
C ASP A 105 -4.93 5.79 -11.11
N ARG A 106 -4.54 7.01 -11.51
CA ARG A 106 -4.60 8.18 -10.63
C ARG A 106 -6.01 8.55 -10.20
N GLU A 107 -6.99 8.42 -11.09
CA GLU A 107 -8.39 8.73 -10.79
C GLU A 107 -8.95 7.70 -9.79
N ALA A 108 -8.70 6.41 -10.04
CA ALA A 108 -9.08 5.33 -9.12
C ALA A 108 -8.43 5.49 -7.74
N VAL A 109 -7.15 5.91 -7.70
CA VAL A 109 -6.45 6.22 -6.43
C VAL A 109 -7.10 7.40 -5.72
N GLN A 110 -7.45 8.46 -6.45
CA GLN A 110 -8.09 9.63 -5.86
C GLN A 110 -9.47 9.28 -5.31
N GLU A 111 -10.29 8.56 -6.06
CA GLU A 111 -11.60 8.07 -5.63
C GLU A 111 -11.50 7.22 -4.36
N ALA A 112 -10.57 6.27 -4.32
CA ALA A 112 -10.36 5.41 -3.16
C ALA A 112 -9.92 6.18 -1.90
N LEU A 113 -9.22 7.31 -2.06
CA LEU A 113 -8.72 8.12 -0.95
C LEU A 113 -9.71 9.18 -0.46
N THR A 114 -10.67 9.60 -1.28
CA THR A 114 -11.64 10.65 -0.93
C THR A 114 -12.35 10.37 0.42
N PRO A 115 -12.85 9.16 0.73
CA PRO A 115 -13.49 8.88 2.01
C PRO A 115 -12.55 9.01 3.23
N LEU A 116 -11.24 8.97 3.01
CA LEU A 116 -10.24 9.07 4.06
C LEU A 116 -9.83 10.51 4.39
N GLN A 117 -10.32 11.49 3.63
CA GLN A 117 -10.06 12.92 3.87
C GLN A 117 -10.70 13.38 5.17
N GLU A 118 -11.97 13.05 5.38
CA GLU A 118 -12.75 13.46 6.55
C GLU A 118 -12.17 12.90 7.86
N THR A 119 -11.63 11.68 7.80
CA THR A 119 -11.05 10.99 8.96
C THR A 119 -9.54 11.22 9.12
N GLU A 120 -8.89 12.02 8.26
CA GLU A 120 -7.43 12.14 8.28
C GLU A 120 -6.92 12.77 9.57
N LEU A 121 -7.61 13.79 10.07
CA LEU A 121 -7.27 14.45 11.32
C LEU A 121 -7.37 13.50 12.52
N GLU A 122 -8.46 12.76 12.62
CA GLU A 122 -8.68 11.79 13.70
C GLU A 122 -7.61 10.68 13.68
N ARG A 123 -7.34 10.10 12.50
CA ARG A 123 -6.29 9.09 12.33
C ARG A 123 -4.90 9.65 12.69
N ALA A 124 -4.62 10.90 12.35
CA ALA A 124 -3.37 11.56 12.73
C ALA A 124 -3.23 11.71 14.25
N ARG A 125 -4.31 12.11 14.94
CA ARG A 125 -4.34 12.20 16.42
C ARG A 125 -4.07 10.84 17.05
N GLN A 126 -4.75 9.78 16.62
CA GLN A 126 -4.54 8.43 17.14
C GLN A 126 -3.09 7.96 16.97
N VAL A 127 -2.49 8.22 15.79
CA VAL A 127 -1.07 7.89 15.52
C VAL A 127 -0.11 8.72 16.38
N TRP A 128 -0.42 10.00 16.60
CA TRP A 128 0.35 10.89 17.46
C TRP A 128 0.29 10.47 18.92
N GLN A 129 -0.92 10.24 19.46
CA GLN A 129 -1.16 9.81 20.85
C GLN A 129 -0.47 8.48 21.15
N GLY A 130 -0.52 7.53 20.21
CA GLY A 130 0.19 6.25 20.36
C GLY A 130 1.71 6.36 20.47
N LYS A 131 2.32 7.49 20.07
CA LYS A 131 3.77 7.73 20.15
C LYS A 131 4.17 8.70 21.27
N PHE A 132 3.41 9.77 21.46
CA PHE A 132 3.75 10.86 22.37
C PHE A 132 2.90 10.89 23.65
N GLY A 133 1.87 10.04 23.74
CA GLY A 133 0.99 9.96 24.92
C GLY A 133 -0.10 11.04 24.93
N SER A 134 -0.63 11.33 26.12
CA SER A 134 -1.62 12.39 26.33
C SER A 134 -0.94 13.76 26.44
N PRO A 135 -1.52 14.84 25.88
CA PRO A 135 -0.98 16.20 26.02
C PRO A 135 -0.84 16.65 27.48
N VAL A 136 -1.65 16.08 28.39
CA VAL A 136 -1.62 16.38 29.83
C VAL A 136 -0.35 15.85 30.52
N SER A 137 0.37 14.89 29.91
CA SER A 137 1.58 14.32 30.51
C SER A 137 2.85 15.14 30.23
N GLU A 138 2.80 16.14 29.35
CA GLU A 138 3.92 17.05 29.07
C GLU A 138 3.59 18.42 29.67
N SER A 139 3.60 18.51 31.01
CA SER A 139 3.33 19.73 31.78
C SER A 139 4.12 20.93 31.23
N ASP A 140 3.38 21.90 30.68
CA ASP A 140 3.87 23.13 30.04
C ASP A 140 4.55 24.12 31.01
N ASP A 141 4.58 23.83 32.32
CA ASP A 141 4.99 24.78 33.35
C ASP A 141 6.52 24.86 33.59
N ALA A 142 7.33 23.96 33.01
CA ALA A 142 8.77 23.86 33.30
C ALA A 142 9.73 23.96 32.09
N GLU A 143 9.23 24.11 30.86
CA GLU A 143 10.08 24.12 29.65
C GLU A 143 10.33 25.51 29.08
N THR A 144 11.54 25.72 28.55
CA THR A 144 11.88 26.95 27.82
C THR A 144 11.18 27.05 26.45
N PRO A 145 11.00 28.25 25.88
CA PRO A 145 10.44 28.41 24.53
C PRO A 145 11.18 27.60 23.45
N ALA A 146 12.51 27.47 23.56
CA ALA A 146 13.34 26.72 22.61
C ALA A 146 13.06 25.20 22.67
N GLU A 147 12.88 24.66 23.88
CA GLU A 147 12.55 23.24 24.08
C GLU A 147 11.16 22.92 23.54
N ARG A 148 10.17 23.80 23.80
CA ARG A 148 8.83 23.69 23.21
C ARG A 148 8.86 23.67 21.69
N ALA A 149 9.61 24.58 21.07
CA ALA A 149 9.78 24.62 19.61
C ALA A 149 10.42 23.33 19.06
N LYS A 150 11.48 22.83 19.73
CA LYS A 150 12.17 21.59 19.35
C LYS A 150 11.24 20.37 19.45
N ARG A 151 10.42 20.29 20.49
CA ARG A 151 9.44 19.21 20.69
C ARG A 151 8.36 19.23 19.63
N ARG A 152 7.74 20.39 19.38
CA ARG A 152 6.73 20.55 18.30
C ARG A 152 7.32 20.17 16.93
N ALA A 153 8.53 20.61 16.62
CA ALA A 153 9.21 20.23 15.38
C ALA A 153 9.43 18.71 15.24
N ARG A 154 9.74 18.00 16.34
CA ARG A 154 9.85 16.53 16.37
C ARG A 154 8.50 15.86 16.10
N GLN A 155 7.42 16.36 16.69
CA GLN A 155 6.08 15.82 16.49
C GLN A 155 5.58 16.06 15.06
N MET A 156 5.79 17.27 14.51
CA MET A 156 5.50 17.59 13.10
C MET A 156 6.24 16.65 12.15
N ARG A 157 7.57 16.51 12.30
CA ARG A 157 8.37 15.60 11.46
C ARG A 157 7.85 14.16 11.52
N PHE A 158 7.39 13.70 12.68
CA PHE A 158 6.82 12.37 12.81
C PHE A 158 5.55 12.20 11.96
N LEU A 159 4.59 13.12 12.05
CA LEU A 159 3.35 13.05 11.27
C LEU A 159 3.61 13.19 9.76
N LEU A 160 4.45 14.15 9.37
CA LEU A 160 4.85 14.34 7.97
C LEU A 160 5.52 13.09 7.39
N SER A 161 6.40 12.43 8.14
CA SER A 161 7.05 11.18 7.71
C SER A 161 6.06 10.01 7.52
N ARG A 162 4.88 10.11 8.14
CA ARG A 162 3.77 9.15 7.98
C ARG A 162 2.82 9.52 6.85
N GLY A 163 3.05 10.65 6.19
CA GLY A 163 2.31 11.10 5.02
C GLY A 163 1.02 11.86 5.35
N PHE A 164 0.87 12.35 6.58
CA PHE A 164 -0.19 13.30 6.92
C PHE A 164 0.16 14.68 6.34
N SER A 165 -0.86 15.45 5.97
CA SER A 165 -0.67 16.80 5.43
C SER A 165 -0.06 17.74 6.48
N THR A 166 0.58 18.81 6.02
CA THR A 166 1.14 19.84 6.91
C THR A 166 0.07 20.48 7.78
N ASP A 167 -1.11 20.76 7.21
CA ASP A 167 -2.26 21.31 7.93
C ASP A 167 -2.72 20.38 9.08
N VAL A 168 -2.97 19.11 8.76
CA VAL A 168 -3.36 18.11 9.78
C VAL A 168 -2.28 17.96 10.84
N ALA A 169 -1.01 17.88 10.44
CA ALA A 169 0.10 17.77 11.39
C ALA A 169 0.18 18.98 12.33
N HIS A 170 -0.06 20.18 11.81
CA HIS A 170 -0.08 21.41 12.60
C HIS A 170 -1.24 21.42 13.60
N ARG A 171 -2.45 21.10 13.15
CA ARG A 171 -3.64 21.00 14.00
C ARG A 171 -3.47 19.99 15.14
N VAL A 172 -2.89 18.82 14.86
CA VAL A 172 -2.63 17.81 15.90
C VAL A 172 -1.59 18.28 16.93
N VAL A 173 -0.54 18.98 16.49
CA VAL A 173 0.54 19.44 17.38
C VAL A 173 0.13 20.66 18.22
N GLN A 174 -0.80 21.48 17.73
CA GLN A 174 -1.35 22.62 18.46
C GLN A 174 -2.53 22.24 19.36
N HIS A 175 -3.42 21.37 18.87
CA HIS A 175 -4.64 20.95 19.55
C HIS A 175 -4.71 19.41 19.66
N PRO A 176 -3.84 18.81 20.49
CA PRO A 176 -3.74 17.36 20.63
C PRO A 176 -4.98 16.71 21.28
N SER A 177 -5.74 17.47 22.09
CA SER A 177 -6.97 17.03 22.77
C SER A 177 -8.20 17.05 21.86
N GLY A 178 -8.16 17.77 20.74
CA GLY A 178 -9.31 17.96 19.87
C GLY A 178 -10.31 19.01 20.36
N ASP A 179 -9.97 19.77 21.40
CA ASP A 179 -10.71 20.95 21.85
C ASP A 179 -10.47 22.10 20.86
N ASP A 180 -11.07 21.97 19.68
CA ASP A 180 -11.28 23.04 18.71
C ASP A 180 -12.81 23.26 18.64
N ASP A 181 -13.28 24.26 19.39
CA ASP A 181 -14.49 25.03 19.11
C ASP A 181 -14.04 26.38 18.54
#